data_AF-A0A835M9D8-F1
#
_entry.id   AF-A0A835M9D8-F1
#
_cell.length_a   1.000
_cell.length_b   1.000
_cell.length_c   1.000
_cell.angle_alpha   90.00
_cell.angle_beta   90.00
_cell.angle_gamma   90.00
#
_symmetry.space_group_name_H-M   'P 1'
#
loop_
_entity.id
_entity.type
_entity.pdbx_description
1 polymer ?
#
loop_
_entity_poly.entity_id
_entity_poly.type
_entity_poly.pdbx_seq_one_letter_code
_entity_poly.pdbx_strand_id
1 'polypeptide(L)'
;MAKFASLLEKLSKDDVAGCFEYYAELAEGLDAKQKAPITLPMETFNTHVLKEPIGVVGLITPWTCLELSDVCREVGLPPGILNILTGLGPDAGAPLASHPHVDKITFIGSTATGSRIMAATAQIVKV
;
A
#
# COMPACT_ATOMS: atom_id res chain seq x y z
N MET A 1 16.30 -2.58 -14.82
CA MET A 1 15.11 -2.83 -15.66
C MET A 1 15.08 -4.25 -16.23
N ALA A 2 16.01 -4.68 -17.08
CA ALA A 2 15.95 -6.02 -17.72
C ALA A 2 15.85 -7.23 -16.76
N LYS A 3 16.51 -7.18 -15.59
CA LYS A 3 16.47 -8.26 -14.59
C LYS A 3 15.18 -8.31 -13.75
N PHE A 4 14.49 -7.17 -13.64
CA PHE A 4 13.24 -7.04 -12.90
C PHE A 4 12.07 -7.62 -13.70
N ALA A 5 12.03 -7.32 -15.01
CA ALA A 5 11.05 -7.85 -15.95
C ALA A 5 11.05 -9.39 -16.02
N SER A 6 12.23 -10.03 -16.08
CA SER A 6 12.33 -11.50 -16.12
C SER A 6 11.85 -12.22 -14.86
N LEU A 7 11.79 -11.52 -13.72
CA LEU A 7 11.34 -12.10 -12.46
C LEU A 7 9.81 -12.11 -12.33
N LEU A 8 9.16 -11.12 -12.94
CA LEU A 8 7.70 -10.94 -12.93
C LEU A 8 6.97 -11.94 -13.84
N GLU A 9 7.68 -12.53 -14.82
CA GLU A 9 7.18 -13.61 -15.68
C GLU A 9 6.79 -14.90 -14.92
N LYS A 10 6.86 -14.96 -13.58
CA LYS A 10 6.53 -16.17 -12.79
C LYS A 10 5.16 -16.11 -12.09
N LEU A 11 4.62 -14.91 -11.80
CA LEU A 11 3.23 -14.71 -11.31
C LEU A 11 2.25 -14.56 -12.49
N SER A 12 0.92 -14.55 -12.34
CA SER A 12 0.01 -14.42 -13.51
C SER A 12 0.36 -13.17 -14.34
N LYS A 13 0.85 -13.38 -15.58
CA LYS A 13 2.11 -12.78 -16.04
C LYS A 13 2.05 -11.35 -16.57
N ASP A 14 0.91 -10.88 -17.07
CA ASP A 14 0.87 -9.58 -17.75
C ASP A 14 0.28 -8.48 -16.86
N ASP A 15 -0.81 -8.77 -16.14
CA ASP A 15 -1.50 -7.77 -15.32
C ASP A 15 -0.68 -7.36 -14.08
N VAL A 16 0.02 -8.30 -13.45
CA VAL A 16 0.84 -8.01 -12.26
C VAL A 16 2.05 -7.16 -12.65
N ALA A 17 2.76 -7.55 -13.73
CA ALA A 17 3.89 -6.78 -14.22
C ALA A 17 3.46 -5.38 -14.67
N GLY A 18 2.37 -5.29 -15.45
CA GLY A 18 1.79 -4.01 -15.87
C GLY A 18 1.39 -3.12 -14.69
N CYS A 19 0.88 -3.70 -13.61
CA CYS A 19 0.56 -2.97 -12.39
C CYS A 19 1.81 -2.37 -11.73
N PHE A 20 2.91 -3.13 -11.63
CA PHE A 20 4.17 -2.61 -11.08
C PHE A 20 4.76 -1.49 -11.94
N GLU A 21 4.78 -1.65 -13.27
CA GLU A 21 5.28 -0.62 -14.18
C GLU A 21 4.42 0.66 -14.10
N TYR A 22 3.09 0.51 -14.11
CA TYR A 22 2.17 1.62 -13.93
C TYR A 22 2.43 2.42 -12.64
N TYR A 23 2.62 1.74 -11.51
CA TYR A 23 2.91 2.41 -10.25
C TYR A 23 4.34 2.99 -10.19
N ALA A 24 5.31 2.41 -10.89
CA ALA A 24 6.65 2.98 -11.03
C ALA A 24 6.61 4.33 -11.76
N GLU A 25 5.90 4.42 -12.89
CA GLU A 25 5.70 5.67 -13.62
C GLU A 25 4.99 6.73 -12.75
N LEU A 26 3.95 6.33 -12.01
CA LEU A 26 3.28 7.24 -11.09
C LEU A 26 4.18 7.74 -9.95
N ALA A 27 5.10 6.88 -9.46
CA ALA A 27 6.05 7.24 -8.42
C ALA A 27 7.08 8.25 -8.93
N GLU A 28 7.63 8.07 -10.14
CA GLU A 28 8.52 9.05 -10.78
C GLU A 28 7.80 10.39 -10.99
N GLY A 29 6.53 10.36 -11.39
CA GLY A 29 5.70 11.55 -11.55
C GLY A 29 5.23 12.21 -10.25
N LEU A 30 5.49 11.62 -9.08
CA LEU A 30 5.02 12.15 -7.79
C LEU A 30 5.85 13.35 -7.34
N ASP A 31 7.16 13.34 -7.61
CA ASP A 31 8.07 14.43 -7.21
C ASP A 31 7.67 15.77 -7.84
N ALA A 32 7.27 15.74 -9.11
CA ALA A 32 6.77 16.92 -9.82
C ALA A 32 5.44 17.46 -9.25
N LYS A 33 4.72 16.66 -8.46
CA LYS A 33 3.45 17.06 -7.83
C LYS A 33 3.63 17.59 -6.40
N GLN A 34 4.86 17.59 -5.88
CA GLN A 34 5.16 18.14 -4.55
C GLN A 34 5.11 19.66 -4.56
N LYS A 35 4.75 20.25 -3.41
CA LYS A 35 4.69 21.71 -3.21
C LYS A 35 3.80 22.44 -4.22
N ALA A 36 2.75 21.77 -4.69
CA ALA A 36 1.77 22.39 -5.58
C ALA A 36 1.16 23.63 -4.88
N PRO A 37 1.22 24.82 -5.48
CA PRO A 37 0.76 26.06 -4.84
C PRO A 37 -0.76 26.07 -4.74
N ILE A 38 -1.28 26.67 -3.66
CA ILE A 38 -2.71 26.97 -3.52
C ILE A 38 -2.89 28.49 -3.59
N THR A 39 -3.71 28.95 -4.54
CA THR A 39 -4.05 30.37 -4.64
C THR A 39 -4.96 30.78 -3.49
N LEU A 40 -4.58 31.84 -2.78
CA LEU A 40 -5.37 32.44 -1.73
C LEU A 40 -5.95 33.80 -2.16
N PRO A 41 -7.11 34.21 -1.63
CA PRO A 41 -7.67 35.53 -1.89
C PRO A 41 -6.93 36.66 -1.15
N MET A 42 -5.92 36.34 -0.34
CA MET A 42 -5.12 37.30 0.44
C MET A 42 -3.64 37.12 0.14
N GLU A 43 -2.91 38.24 0.03
CA GLU A 43 -1.50 38.26 -0.42
C GLU A 43 -0.47 38.04 0.70
N THR A 44 -0.92 38.06 1.97
CA THR A 44 -0.03 37.98 3.14
C THR A 44 0.44 36.58 3.49
N PHE A 45 -0.14 35.54 2.89
CA PHE A 45 0.19 34.14 3.17
C PHE A 45 0.50 33.38 1.90
N ASN A 46 1.48 32.47 1.99
CA ASN A 46 1.81 31.51 0.95
C ASN A 46 1.44 30.11 1.41
N THR A 47 0.79 29.33 0.56
CA THR A 47 0.37 27.95 0.87
C THR A 47 0.71 27.01 -0.27
N HIS A 48 1.02 25.77 0.09
CA HIS A 48 1.26 24.68 -0.85
C HIS A 48 0.87 23.35 -0.22
N VAL A 49 0.68 22.33 -1.05
CA VAL A 49 0.38 20.97 -0.61
C VAL A 49 1.66 20.12 -0.64
N LEU A 50 1.90 19.39 0.44
CA LEU A 50 2.87 18.30 0.50
C LEU A 50 2.13 16.97 0.48
N LYS A 51 2.65 16.00 -0.29
CA LYS A 51 2.10 14.66 -0.38
C LYS A 51 3.11 13.68 0.20
N GLU A 52 2.85 13.23 1.42
CA GLU A 52 3.73 12.34 2.16
C GLU A 52 3.14 10.91 2.21
N PRO A 53 3.97 9.86 2.34
CA PRO A 53 3.49 8.52 2.61
C PRO A 53 2.63 8.50 3.87
N ILE A 54 1.51 7.79 3.84
CA ILE A 54 0.59 7.69 4.98
C ILE A 54 1.23 7.03 6.22
N GLY A 55 2.23 6.17 6.02
CA GLY A 55 2.87 5.37 7.05
C GLY A 55 2.71 3.87 6.81
N VAL A 56 2.44 3.12 7.88
CA VAL A 56 2.27 1.65 7.86
C VAL A 56 0.86 1.29 7.39
N VAL A 57 0.77 0.50 6.32
CA VAL A 57 -0.50 0.05 5.74
C VAL A 57 -0.65 -1.46 5.87
N GLY A 58 -1.78 -1.90 6.44
CA GLY A 58 -2.16 -3.31 6.44
C GLY A 58 -2.98 -3.66 5.21
N LEU A 59 -2.48 -4.57 4.38
CA LEU A 59 -3.19 -5.10 3.22
C LEU A 59 -3.72 -6.51 3.53
N ILE A 60 -5.04 -6.66 3.58
CA ILE A 60 -5.72 -7.94 3.82
C ILE A 60 -6.37 -8.40 2.51
N THR A 61 -5.75 -9.37 1.86
CA THR A 61 -6.15 -9.88 0.55
C THR A 61 -6.21 -11.41 0.53
N PRO A 62 -6.85 -12.01 -0.48
CA PRO A 62 -6.74 -13.45 -0.74
C PRO A 62 -5.27 -13.89 -0.97
N TRP A 63 -5.01 -15.20 -0.92
CA TRP A 63 -3.67 -15.84 -0.90
C TRP A 63 -2.73 -15.59 -2.10
N THR A 64 -3.00 -14.62 -2.98
CA THR A 64 -2.30 -14.42 -4.27
C THR A 64 -0.88 -13.85 -4.16
N CYS A 65 -0.38 -13.51 -2.97
CA CYS A 65 0.88 -12.73 -2.83
C CYS A 65 2.09 -13.51 -2.29
N LEU A 66 2.02 -14.83 -2.10
CA LEU A 66 3.14 -15.56 -1.47
C LEU A 66 4.43 -15.58 -2.31
N GLU A 67 4.32 -15.72 -3.63
CA GLU A 67 5.48 -15.75 -4.53
C GLU A 67 6.18 -14.38 -4.64
N LEU A 68 5.52 -13.29 -4.25
CA LEU A 68 6.11 -11.95 -4.25
C LEU A 68 7.28 -11.82 -3.27
N SER A 69 7.28 -12.61 -2.18
CA SER A 69 8.35 -12.59 -1.17
C SER A 69 9.73 -12.83 -1.79
N ASP A 70 9.85 -13.86 -2.63
CA ASP A 70 11.13 -14.24 -3.22
C ASP A 70 11.61 -13.19 -4.23
N VAL A 71 10.67 -12.62 -5.00
CA VAL A 71 10.95 -11.51 -5.91
C VAL A 71 11.50 -10.29 -5.14
N CYS A 72 10.82 -9.88 -4.06
CA CYS A 72 11.26 -8.74 -3.24
C CYS A 72 12.65 -8.95 -2.64
N ARG A 73 13.00 -10.19 -2.25
CA ARG A 73 14.34 -10.53 -1.77
C ARG A 73 15.38 -10.44 -2.88
N GLU A 74 15.09 -10.96 -4.06
CA GLU A 74 16.03 -10.96 -5.18
C GLU A 74 16.34 -9.53 -5.67
N VAL A 75 15.35 -8.65 -5.69
CA VAL A 75 15.52 -7.25 -6.12
C VAL A 75 16.12 -6.35 -5.03
N GLY A 76 16.37 -6.89 -3.84
CA GLY A 76 16.99 -6.16 -2.73
C GLY A 76 16.06 -5.15 -2.07
N LEU A 77 14.74 -5.43 -2.02
CA LEU A 77 13.79 -4.57 -1.34
C LEU A 77 14.23 -4.36 0.13
N PRO A 78 14.34 -3.11 0.63
CA PRO A 78 14.80 -2.87 1.98
C PRO A 78 13.97 -3.62 3.03
N PRO A 79 14.61 -4.20 4.07
CA PRO A 79 13.90 -4.90 5.13
C PRO A 79 12.82 -4.03 5.76
N GLY A 80 11.62 -4.59 5.96
CA GLY A 80 10.49 -3.91 6.58
C GLY A 80 9.54 -3.18 5.63
N ILE A 81 9.92 -2.96 4.36
CA ILE A 81 9.02 -2.31 3.36
C ILE A 81 7.81 -3.21 3.02
N LEU A 82 8.03 -4.51 2.89
CA LEU A 82 6.97 -5.51 2.72
C LEU A 82 7.15 -6.62 3.76
N ASN A 83 6.08 -6.88 4.52
CA ASN A 83 6.01 -7.97 5.48
C ASN A 83 4.79 -8.82 5.15
N ILE A 84 4.99 -10.11 4.89
CA ILE A 84 3.91 -11.03 4.51
C ILE A 84 3.59 -11.93 5.70
N LEU A 85 2.36 -11.84 6.20
CA LEU A 85 1.87 -12.64 7.31
C LEU A 85 0.73 -13.54 6.81
N THR A 86 0.95 -14.85 6.87
CA THR A 86 -0.10 -15.83 6.57
C THR A 86 -0.84 -16.21 7.84
N GLY A 87 -2.14 -16.44 7.74
CA GLY A 87 -2.96 -16.84 8.87
C GLY A 87 -4.45 -16.77 8.55
N LEU A 88 -5.26 -17.23 9.50
CA LEU A 88 -6.71 -17.09 9.42
C LEU A 88 -7.12 -15.64 9.71
N GLY A 89 -8.24 -15.21 9.15
CA GLY A 89 -8.77 -13.85 9.34
C GLY A 89 -8.85 -13.42 10.82
N PRO A 90 -9.40 -14.23 11.73
CA PRO A 90 -9.45 -13.90 13.16
C PRO A 90 -8.07 -13.78 13.83
N ASP A 91 -7.06 -14.52 13.37
CA ASP A 91 -5.77 -14.64 14.06
C ASP A 91 -4.71 -13.67 13.51
N ALA A 92 -4.78 -13.35 12.22
CA ALA A 92 -3.83 -12.45 11.56
C ALA A 92 -4.49 -11.14 11.13
N GLY A 93 -5.65 -11.22 10.47
CA GLY A 93 -6.32 -10.05 9.90
C GLY A 93 -6.95 -9.14 10.96
N ALA A 94 -7.63 -9.71 11.95
CA ALA A 94 -8.30 -8.93 12.98
C ALA A 94 -7.31 -8.17 13.89
N PRO A 95 -6.20 -8.77 14.38
CA PRO A 95 -5.18 -8.02 15.12
C PRO A 95 -4.53 -6.92 14.28
N LEU A 96 -4.26 -7.17 12.99
CA LEU A 96 -3.71 -6.14 12.10
C LEU A 96 -4.68 -4.96 11.95
N ALA A 97 -5.98 -5.24 11.79
CA ALA A 97 -7.02 -4.23 11.65
C ALA A 97 -7.21 -3.37 12.92
N SER A 98 -6.94 -3.91 14.11
CA SER A 98 -7.05 -3.18 15.39
C SER A 98 -5.71 -2.69 15.96
N HIS A 99 -4.58 -2.93 15.30
CA HIS A 99 -3.26 -2.56 15.83
C HIS A 99 -3.04 -1.04 15.86
N PRO A 100 -2.55 -0.45 16.98
CA PRO A 100 -2.43 1.01 17.12
C PRO A 100 -1.35 1.68 16.25
N HIS A 101 -0.37 0.91 15.75
CA HIS A 101 0.71 1.41 14.88
C HIS A 101 0.49 1.11 13.39
N VAL A 102 -0.74 0.83 12.99
CA VAL A 102 -1.11 0.73 11.57
C VAL A 102 -1.92 1.98 11.24
N ASP A 103 -1.57 2.70 10.19
CA ASP A 103 -2.19 3.99 9.85
C ASP A 103 -3.42 3.79 8.96
N LYS A 104 -3.43 2.71 8.16
CA LYS A 104 -4.49 2.40 7.19
C LYS A 104 -4.67 0.92 6.96
N ILE A 105 -5.92 0.51 6.69
CA ILE A 105 -6.25 -0.85 6.23
C ILE A 105 -6.85 -0.81 4.83
N THR A 106 -6.29 -1.63 3.94
CA THR A 106 -6.89 -1.95 2.64
C THR A 106 -7.36 -3.40 2.68
N PHE A 107 -8.65 -3.63 2.40
CA PHE A 107 -9.27 -4.95 2.48
C PHE A 107 -9.95 -5.33 1.17
N ILE A 108 -9.72 -6.55 0.72
CA ILE A 108 -10.44 -7.17 -0.41
C ILE A 108 -11.03 -8.50 0.06
N GLY A 109 -12.36 -8.60 0.03
CA GLY A 109 -13.08 -9.80 0.43
C GLY A 109 -14.59 -9.56 0.52
N SER A 110 -15.30 -10.39 1.29
CA SER A 110 -16.76 -10.28 1.41
C SER A 110 -17.19 -9.03 2.19
N THR A 111 -18.36 -8.49 1.86
CA THR A 111 -18.97 -7.34 2.54
C THR A 111 -19.14 -7.58 4.04
N ALA A 112 -19.52 -8.80 4.44
CA ALA A 112 -19.69 -9.17 5.85
C ALA A 112 -18.38 -9.08 6.64
N THR A 113 -17.25 -9.47 6.03
CA THR A 113 -15.93 -9.29 6.66
C THR A 113 -15.48 -7.84 6.59
N GLY A 114 -15.69 -7.16 5.47
CA GLY A 114 -15.37 -5.73 5.32
C GLY A 114 -16.05 -4.86 6.38
N SER A 115 -17.32 -5.12 6.68
CA SER A 115 -18.06 -4.44 7.77
C SER A 115 -17.40 -4.64 9.13
N ARG A 116 -16.94 -5.86 9.44
CA ARG A 116 -16.22 -6.14 10.69
C ARG A 116 -14.85 -5.46 10.75
N ILE A 117 -14.12 -5.43 9.65
CA ILE A 117 -12.84 -4.71 9.55
C ILE A 117 -13.06 -3.22 9.77
N MET A 118 -14.05 -2.62 9.10
CA MET A 118 -14.38 -1.20 9.26
C MET A 118 -14.81 -0.85 10.68
N ALA A 119 -15.59 -1.71 11.34
CA ALA A 119 -15.97 -1.52 12.74
C ALA A 119 -14.75 -1.55 13.68
N ALA A 120 -13.77 -2.42 13.41
CA ALA A 120 -12.54 -2.51 14.19
C ALA A 120 -11.62 -1.29 13.97
N THR A 121 -11.45 -0.85 12.72
CA THR A 121 -10.60 0.32 12.40
C THR A 121 -11.18 1.62 12.97
N ALA A 122 -12.52 1.74 13.04
CA ALA A 122 -13.19 2.92 13.58
C ALA A 122 -12.86 3.19 15.07
N GLN A 123 -12.51 2.17 15.85
CA GLN A 123 -12.16 2.32 17.27
C GLN A 123 -10.88 3.15 17.50
N ILE A 124 -10.04 3.25 16.47
CA ILE A 124 -8.73 3.91 16.52
C ILE A 124 -8.53 4.87 15.33
N VAL A 125 -9.62 5.26 14.67
CA VAL A 125 -9.69 6.31 13.65
C VAL A 125 -8.66 6.14 12.52
N LYS A 126 -8.48 4.91 12.04
CA LYS A 126 -7.68 4.61 10.84
C LYS A 126 -8.42 5.01 9.56
N VAL A 127 -7.66 5.38 8.54
CA VAL A 127 -8.15 5.71 7.19
C VAL A 127 -8.27 4.46 6.32
#